data_AF-A0A6L9IZH7-F1
#
_entry.id   AF-A0A6L9IZH7-F1
#
_cell.length_a   1.000
_cell.length_b   1.000
_cell.length_c   1.000
_cell.angle_alpha   90.00
_cell.angle_beta   90.00
_cell.angle_gamma   90.00
#
_symmetry.space_group_name_H-M   'P 1'
#
loop_
_entity.id
_entity.type
_entity.pdbx_description
1 polymer ?
#
loop_
_entity_poly.entity_id
_entity_poly.type
_entity_poly.pdbx_seq_one_letter_code
_entity_poly.pdbx_strand_id
1 'polypeptide(L)'
;MPQETYDFVVIGSGFGGSVSAMRLAGKGYRVLVLERGKRFHDADFPRSNWNLRKFLWFPVLRLFGIMQITTLNGLMVLHGSGVGGGSLVYANVLMKPDDRLFAAPAWRDLADWQTLLAPHYATAKRMLGVATNPCL
;
A
#
# COMPACT_ATOMS: atom_id res chain seq x y z
N MET A 1 21.15 6.93 24.23
CA MET A 1 20.36 5.86 23.59
C MET A 1 21.34 4.88 22.97
N PRO A 2 21.28 3.56 23.25
CA PRO A 2 22.10 2.60 22.51
C PRO A 2 21.78 2.70 21.01
N GLN A 3 22.80 2.56 20.16
CA GLN A 3 22.65 2.63 18.71
C GLN A 3 21.99 1.33 18.22
N GLU A 4 20.69 1.40 17.94
CA GLU A 4 19.98 0.26 17.36
C GLU A 4 20.38 0.06 15.90
N THR A 5 20.89 -1.13 15.60
CA THR A 5 21.27 -1.53 14.24
C THR A 5 20.20 -2.46 13.66
N TYR A 6 19.84 -2.23 12.40
CA TYR A 6 18.88 -3.02 11.64
C TYR A 6 19.54 -3.52 10.35
N ASP A 7 19.16 -4.71 9.88
CA ASP A 7 19.69 -5.27 8.64
C ASP A 7 19.10 -4.56 7.42
N PHE A 8 17.81 -4.18 7.51
CA PHE A 8 17.09 -3.50 6.45
C PHE A 8 16.23 -2.37 6.99
N VAL A 9 16.14 -1.29 6.22
CA VAL A 9 15.21 -0.17 6.46
C VAL A 9 14.24 -0.07 5.29
N VAL A 10 12.96 -0.16 5.57
CA VAL A 10 11.87 -0.01 4.60
C VAL A 10 11.21 1.34 4.81
N ILE A 11 11.22 2.19 3.78
CA ILE A 11 10.59 3.51 3.82
C ILE A 11 9.18 3.41 3.22
N GLY A 12 8.18 3.66 4.06
CA GLY A 12 6.76 3.53 3.74
C GLY A 12 6.21 2.14 4.05
N SER A 13 5.00 2.12 4.59
CA SER A 13 4.32 0.90 5.03
C SER A 13 3.14 0.49 4.13
N GLY A 14 3.11 1.01 2.89
CA GLY A 14 2.13 0.60 1.87
C GLY A 14 2.28 -0.87 1.44
N PHE A 15 1.55 -1.30 0.40
CA PHE A 15 1.59 -2.69 -0.10
C PHE A 15 3.02 -3.21 -0.33
N GLY A 16 3.83 -2.50 -1.11
CA GLY A 16 5.21 -2.92 -1.40
C GLY A 16 6.10 -2.96 -0.15
N GLY A 17 6.00 -1.95 0.71
CA GLY A 17 6.78 -1.87 1.94
C GLY A 17 6.41 -2.96 2.95
N SER A 18 5.12 -3.17 3.18
CA SER A 18 4.61 -4.21 4.08
C SER A 18 4.96 -5.62 3.60
N VAL A 19 4.83 -5.90 2.29
CA VAL A 19 5.23 -7.20 1.73
C VAL A 19 6.75 -7.40 1.86
N SER A 20 7.54 -6.39 1.54
CA SER A 20 9.01 -6.47 1.65
C SER A 20 9.44 -6.72 3.10
N ALA A 21 8.90 -5.94 4.04
CA ALA A 21 9.19 -6.09 5.45
C ALA A 21 8.80 -7.48 5.97
N MET A 22 7.59 -7.97 5.63
CA MET A 22 7.13 -9.30 6.01
C MET A 22 8.03 -10.41 5.46
N ARG A 23 8.47 -10.32 4.20
CA ARG A 23 9.33 -11.33 3.57
C ARG A 23 10.74 -11.34 4.15
N LEU A 24 11.29 -10.17 4.46
CA LEU A 24 12.60 -10.04 5.10
C LEU A 24 12.56 -10.52 6.56
N ALA A 25 11.58 -10.06 7.34
CA ALA A 25 11.39 -10.50 8.72
C ALA A 25 11.12 -12.01 8.82
N GLY A 26 10.35 -12.58 7.89
CA GLY A 26 10.11 -14.03 7.81
C GLY A 26 11.37 -14.87 7.53
N LYS A 27 12.47 -14.24 7.09
CA LYS A 27 13.80 -14.86 6.95
C LYS A 27 14.70 -14.63 8.17
N GLY A 28 14.21 -13.99 9.22
CA GLY A 28 14.95 -13.73 10.47
C GLY A 28 15.71 -12.40 10.50
N TYR A 29 15.59 -11.55 9.48
CA TYR A 29 16.25 -10.24 9.48
C TYR A 29 15.57 -9.24 10.43
N ARG A 30 16.36 -8.35 11.01
CA ARG A 30 15.90 -7.18 11.77
C ARG A 30 15.53 -6.07 10.79
N VAL A 31 14.23 -5.80 10.67
CA VAL A 31 13.71 -4.82 9.71
C VAL A 31 13.09 -3.63 10.42
N LEU A 32 13.58 -2.43 10.13
CA LEU A 32 12.94 -1.18 10.53
C LEU A 32 11.99 -0.71 9.43
N VAL A 33 10.74 -0.42 9.77
CA VAL A 33 9.78 0.22 8.84
C VAL A 33 9.51 1.64 9.31
N LEU A 34 9.77 2.61 8.44
CA LEU A 34 9.52 4.02 8.70
C LEU A 34 8.30 4.48 7.92
N GLU A 35 7.27 4.93 8.64
CA GLU A 35 6.04 5.47 8.06
C GLU A 35 5.88 6.92 8.53
N ARG A 36 5.56 7.84 7.60
CA ARG A 36 5.36 9.26 7.94
C ARG A 36 4.04 9.47 8.65
N GLY A 37 3.03 8.66 8.31
CA GLY A 37 1.68 8.77 8.82
C GLY A 37 1.49 8.07 10.17
N LYS A 38 0.27 8.16 10.69
CA LYS A 38 -0.10 7.54 11.97
C LYS A 38 -0.45 6.08 11.79
N ARG A 39 -0.37 5.31 12.88
CA ARG A 39 -1.11 4.06 12.99
C ARG A 39 -2.56 4.39 13.37
N PHE A 40 -3.51 3.91 12.57
CA PHE A 40 -4.93 4.12 12.77
C PHE A 40 -5.57 2.84 13.32
N HIS A 41 -6.45 2.99 14.30
CA HIS A 41 -7.38 1.97 14.76
C HIS A 41 -8.77 2.25 14.19
N ASP A 42 -9.68 1.28 14.28
CA ASP A 42 -11.03 1.37 13.71
C ASP A 42 -11.79 2.65 14.13
N ALA A 43 -11.64 3.09 15.38
CA ALA A 43 -12.26 4.31 15.90
C ALA A 43 -11.66 5.62 15.34
N ASP A 44 -10.47 5.55 14.77
CA ASP A 44 -9.77 6.72 14.20
C ASP A 44 -10.27 7.05 12.79
N PHE A 45 -10.89 6.09 12.10
CA PHE A 45 -11.39 6.31 10.75
C PHE A 45 -12.55 7.32 10.74
N PRO A 46 -12.61 8.20 9.72
CA PRO A 46 -13.70 9.14 9.57
C PRO A 46 -14.98 8.37 9.20
N ARG A 47 -16.07 8.59 9.96
CA ARG A 47 -17.41 8.10 9.58
C ARG A 47 -17.97 8.82 8.34
N SER A 48 -17.39 9.96 7.98
CA SER A 48 -17.77 10.78 6.85
C SER A 48 -16.59 11.63 6.40
N ASN A 49 -16.47 11.85 5.10
CA ASN A 49 -15.40 12.66 4.49
C ASN A 49 -15.46 14.14 4.92
N TRP A 50 -16.60 14.60 5.45
CA TRP A 50 -16.74 15.93 6.04
C TRP A 50 -15.93 16.11 7.33
N ASN A 51 -15.51 15.02 7.99
CA ASN A 51 -14.57 15.10 9.09
C ASN A 51 -13.14 15.30 8.57
N LEU A 52 -12.85 16.51 8.09
CA LEU A 52 -11.59 16.85 7.44
C LEU A 52 -10.36 16.56 8.31
N ARG A 53 -10.46 16.66 9.64
CA ARG A 53 -9.35 16.36 10.56
C ARG A 53 -8.93 14.89 10.56
N LYS A 54 -9.90 13.98 10.44
CA LYS A 54 -9.67 12.52 10.38
C LYS A 54 -9.52 12.01 8.94
N PHE A 55 -10.06 12.75 7.97
CA PHE A 55 -10.04 12.37 6.57
C PHE A 55 -8.78 12.86 5.85
N LEU A 56 -8.48 14.16 5.91
CA LEU A 56 -7.42 14.77 5.11
C LEU A 56 -6.07 14.78 5.85
N TRP A 57 -5.02 14.39 5.15
CA TRP A 57 -3.62 14.59 5.54
C TRP A 57 -3.11 15.89 4.93
N PHE A 58 -3.05 16.93 5.77
CA PHE A 58 -2.49 18.23 5.42
C PHE A 58 -1.78 18.83 6.64
N PRO A 59 -0.51 18.46 6.87
CA PRO A 59 0.22 18.79 8.10
C PRO A 59 0.31 20.29 8.40
N VAL A 60 0.37 21.14 7.36
CA VAL A 60 0.42 22.61 7.50
C VAL A 60 -0.81 23.15 8.25
N LEU A 61 -1.97 22.53 8.07
CA LEU A 61 -3.21 22.86 8.80
C LEU A 61 -3.47 21.92 9.99
N ARG A 62 -2.46 21.14 10.40
CA ARG A 62 -2.56 20.12 11.47
C ARG A 62 -3.66 19.08 11.23
N LEU A 63 -3.97 18.80 9.96
CA LEU A 63 -4.85 17.71 9.56
C LEU A 63 -3.98 16.47 9.34
N PHE A 64 -4.27 15.39 10.05
CA PHE A 64 -3.45 14.17 10.03
C PHE A 64 -4.34 12.94 9.80
N GLY A 65 -5.25 13.07 8.85
CA GLY A 65 -6.14 12.01 8.41
C GLY A 65 -5.47 11.00 7.48
N ILE A 66 -6.25 10.08 6.95
CA ILE A 66 -5.77 8.96 6.14
C ILE A 66 -5.50 9.32 4.67
N MET A 67 -6.19 10.31 4.10
CA MET A 67 -6.15 10.64 2.68
C MET A 67 -5.30 11.87 2.41
N GLN A 68 -4.31 11.75 1.55
CA GLN A 68 -3.55 12.87 1.02
C GLN A 68 -3.90 13.10 -0.44
N ILE A 69 -4.05 14.38 -0.79
CA ILE A 69 -4.24 14.84 -2.15
C ILE A 69 -2.99 15.63 -2.53
N THR A 70 -2.35 15.24 -3.63
CA THR A 70 -1.18 15.95 -4.16
C THR A 70 -1.47 16.36 -5.59
N THR A 71 -1.47 17.67 -5.82
CA THR A 71 -1.63 18.26 -7.15
C THR A 71 -0.25 18.47 -7.76
N LEU A 72 -0.11 18.02 -8.99
CA LEU A 72 1.03 18.22 -9.87
C LEU A 72 0.48 18.88 -11.15
N ASN A 73 1.38 19.36 -12.02
CA ASN A 73 0.96 19.98 -13.28
C ASN A 73 0.16 19.00 -14.14
N GLY A 74 -1.16 19.21 -14.24
CA GLY A 74 -2.07 18.35 -14.99
C GLY A 74 -2.44 17.01 -14.34
N LEU A 75 -2.04 16.75 -13.09
CA LEU A 75 -2.31 15.49 -12.41
C LEU A 75 -2.70 15.70 -10.95
N MET A 76 -3.72 14.99 -10.49
CA MET A 76 -4.09 14.91 -9.08
C MET A 76 -3.89 13.48 -8.60
N VAL A 77 -3.03 13.30 -7.60
CA VAL A 77 -2.74 12.00 -7.00
C VAL A 77 -3.44 11.89 -5.66
N LEU A 78 -4.28 10.86 -5.52
CA LEU A 78 -4.92 10.47 -4.27
C LEU A 78 -4.12 9.31 -3.67
N HIS A 79 -3.59 9.48 -2.46
CA HIS A 79 -2.80 8.45 -1.79
C HIS A 79 -3.02 8.44 -0.28
N GLY A 80 -2.77 7.30 0.35
CA GLY A 80 -2.92 7.15 1.79
C GLY A 80 -1.67 7.62 2.56
N SER A 81 -1.85 8.19 3.76
CA SER A 81 -0.77 8.54 4.67
C SER A 81 -1.02 7.93 6.04
N GLY A 82 -0.27 6.87 6.39
CA GLY A 82 -0.50 6.08 7.60
C GLY A 82 0.08 4.69 7.50
N VAL A 83 0.08 3.95 8.62
CA VAL A 83 0.49 2.54 8.63
C VAL A 83 -0.47 1.74 7.75
N GLY A 84 0.04 1.19 6.63
CA GLY A 84 -0.76 0.57 5.55
C GLY A 84 -0.80 1.37 4.25
N GLY A 85 -0.48 2.67 4.30
CA GLY A 85 -0.40 3.55 3.14
C GLY A 85 -1.70 3.58 2.33
N GLY A 86 -1.61 3.33 1.02
CA GLY A 86 -2.76 3.34 0.11
C GLY A 86 -3.86 2.33 0.48
N SER A 87 -3.57 1.27 1.23
CA SER A 87 -4.60 0.31 1.67
C SER A 87 -5.64 0.93 2.61
N LEU A 88 -5.33 2.08 3.23
CA LEU A 88 -6.27 2.80 4.09
C LEU A 88 -7.39 3.51 3.31
N VAL A 89 -7.20 3.74 2.01
CA VAL A 89 -8.10 4.58 1.18
C VAL A 89 -8.52 3.92 -0.13
N TYR A 90 -7.98 2.76 -0.48
CA TYR A 90 -8.31 2.08 -1.73
C TYR A 90 -9.69 1.39 -1.69
N ALA A 91 -10.21 1.05 -2.86
CA ALA A 91 -11.55 0.50 -3.03
C ALA A 91 -11.68 -1.01 -2.79
N ASN A 92 -10.67 -1.69 -2.24
CA ASN A 92 -10.68 -3.16 -2.05
C ASN A 92 -10.91 -3.97 -3.35
N VAL A 93 -10.50 -3.44 -4.50
CA VAL A 93 -10.57 -4.15 -5.79
C VAL A 93 -9.22 -4.78 -6.10
N LEU A 94 -9.20 -6.10 -6.26
CA LEU A 94 -7.99 -6.89 -6.52
C LEU A 94 -8.10 -7.60 -7.87
N MET A 95 -7.97 -6.83 -8.94
CA MET A 95 -8.01 -7.35 -10.31
C MET A 95 -6.63 -7.86 -10.74
N LYS A 96 -6.59 -9.05 -11.33
CA LYS A 96 -5.38 -9.54 -11.99
C LYS A 96 -5.24 -8.81 -13.35
N PRO A 97 -4.04 -8.34 -13.73
CA PRO A 97 -3.82 -7.84 -15.07
C PRO A 97 -4.16 -8.87 -16.15
N ASP A 98 -4.64 -8.39 -17.29
CA ASP A 98 -4.92 -9.20 -18.45
C ASP A 98 -3.65 -9.50 -19.26
N ASP A 99 -3.77 -10.42 -20.22
CA ASP A 99 -2.66 -10.82 -21.08
C ASP A 99 -2.17 -9.66 -21.97
N ARG A 100 -3.03 -8.65 -22.22
CA ARG A 100 -2.66 -7.46 -23.00
C ARG A 100 -1.62 -6.63 -22.28
N LEU A 101 -1.70 -6.50 -20.95
CA LEU A 101 -0.66 -5.81 -20.18
C LEU A 101 0.70 -6.51 -20.36
N PHE A 102 0.75 -7.82 -20.19
CA PHE A 102 2.00 -8.58 -20.28
C PHE A 102 2.56 -8.65 -21.70
N ALA A 103 1.70 -8.58 -22.73
CA ALA A 103 2.10 -8.49 -24.12
C ALA A 103 2.59 -7.10 -24.55
N ALA A 104 2.42 -6.06 -23.72
CA ALA A 104 2.83 -4.70 -24.06
C ALA A 104 4.37 -4.61 -24.21
N PRO A 105 4.89 -3.80 -25.15
CA PRO A 105 6.34 -3.66 -25.37
C PRO A 105 7.16 -3.29 -24.13
N ALA A 106 6.56 -2.56 -23.19
CA ALA A 106 7.20 -2.20 -21.93
C ALA A 106 7.46 -3.38 -20.98
N TRP A 107 6.81 -4.53 -21.21
CA TRP A 107 6.83 -5.69 -20.29
C TRP A 107 7.31 -6.97 -20.97
N ARG A 108 6.85 -7.24 -22.19
CA ARG A 108 6.97 -8.55 -22.86
C ARG A 108 8.40 -9.08 -22.99
N ASP A 109 9.37 -8.18 -23.15
CA ASP A 109 10.77 -8.53 -23.44
C ASP A 109 11.62 -8.63 -22.16
N LEU A 110 11.06 -8.30 -20.98
CA LEU A 110 11.78 -8.34 -19.71
C LEU A 110 11.75 -9.74 -19.05
N ALA A 111 10.61 -10.44 -19.15
CA ALA A 111 10.42 -11.80 -18.65
C ALA A 111 9.06 -12.35 -19.09
N ASP A 112 8.87 -13.66 -18.98
CA ASP A 112 7.52 -14.25 -18.95
C ASP A 112 6.84 -13.93 -17.61
N TRP A 113 6.33 -12.70 -17.50
CA TRP A 113 5.70 -12.17 -16.30
C TRP A 113 4.43 -12.94 -15.90
N GLN A 114 3.69 -13.47 -16.86
CA GLN A 114 2.46 -14.19 -16.58
C GLN A 114 2.75 -15.45 -15.79
N THR A 115 3.73 -16.23 -16.24
CA THR A 115 4.17 -17.45 -15.55
C THR A 115 4.86 -17.09 -14.23
N LEU A 116 5.78 -16.12 -14.24
CA LEU A 116 6.57 -15.75 -13.07
C LEU A 116 5.71 -15.22 -11.92
N LEU A 117 4.69 -14.41 -12.21
CA LEU A 117 3.84 -13.80 -11.19
C LEU A 117 2.67 -14.70 -10.75
N ALA A 118 2.32 -15.75 -11.50
CA ALA A 118 1.22 -16.65 -11.17
C ALA A 118 1.22 -17.15 -9.71
N PRO A 119 2.31 -17.73 -9.16
CA PRO A 119 2.33 -18.18 -7.76
C PRO A 119 2.22 -17.03 -6.75
N HIS A 120 2.72 -15.85 -7.11
CA HIS A 120 2.64 -14.66 -6.27
C HIS A 120 1.22 -14.10 -6.22
N TYR A 121 0.49 -14.09 -7.33
CA TYR A 121 -0.94 -13.74 -7.35
C TYR A 121 -1.76 -14.70 -6.50
N ALA A 122 -1.53 -16.01 -6.60
CA ALA A 122 -2.22 -17.00 -5.77
C ALA A 122 -1.96 -16.75 -4.26
N THR A 123 -0.71 -16.45 -3.91
CA THR A 123 -0.32 -16.14 -2.53
C THR A 123 -0.99 -14.86 -2.04
N ALA A 124 -0.94 -13.78 -2.81
CA ALA A 124 -1.57 -12.51 -2.46
C ALA A 124 -3.08 -12.66 -2.31
N LYS A 125 -3.74 -13.39 -3.22
CA LYS A 125 -5.18 -13.66 -3.18
C LYS A 125 -5.58 -14.33 -1.87
N ARG A 126 -4.84 -15.35 -1.45
CA ARG A 126 -5.08 -16.06 -0.18
C ARG A 126 -4.83 -15.16 1.03
N MET A 127 -3.69 -14.48 1.08
CA MET A 127 -3.30 -13.68 2.24
C MET A 127 -4.18 -12.44 2.44
N LEU A 128 -4.67 -11.84 1.36
CA LEU A 128 -5.57 -10.69 1.40
C LEU A 128 -7.04 -11.08 1.54
N GLY A 129 -7.37 -12.38 1.61
CA GLY A 129 -8.74 -12.85 1.81
C GLY A 129 -9.69 -12.47 0.67
N VAL A 130 -9.21 -12.47 -0.58
CA VAL A 130 -10.01 -12.03 -1.73
C VAL A 130 -11.25 -12.90 -1.88
N ALA A 131 -12.42 -12.24 -1.89
CA ALA A 131 -13.72 -12.84 -2.12
C ALA A 131 -14.42 -12.16 -3.31
N THR A 132 -15.35 -12.88 -3.94
CA THR A 132 -16.25 -12.29 -4.94
C THR A 132 -17.19 -11.32 -4.25
N ASN A 133 -17.34 -10.12 -4.81
CA ASN A 133 -18.34 -9.16 -4.33
C ASN A 133 -19.75 -9.75 -4.58
N PRO A 134 -20.59 -9.93 -3.55
CA PRO A 134 -21.92 -10.54 -3.71
C PRO A 134 -22.89 -9.68 -4.54
N CYS A 135 -22.55 -8.43 -4.82
CA CYS A 135 -23.36 -7.50 -5.63
C CYS A 135 -22.89 -7.39 -7.09
N LEU A 136 -22.02 -8.28 -7.56
CA LEU A 136 -21.65 -8.42 -8.97
C LEU A 136 -22.60 -9.37 -9.71
#